data_AF-A0A2M8PBK0-F1
#
_entry.id   AF-A0A2M8PBK0-F1
#
_cell.length_a   1.000
_cell.length_b   1.000
_cell.length_c   1.000
_cell.angle_alpha   90.00
_cell.angle_beta   90.00
_cell.angle_gamma   90.00
#
_symmetry.space_group_name_H-M   'P 1'
#
loop_
_entity.id
_entity.type
_entity.pdbx_description
1 polymer ?
#
loop_
_entity_poly.entity_id
_entity_poly.type
_entity_poly.pdbx_seq_one_letter_code
_entity_poly.pdbx_strand_id
1 'polypeptide(L)'
;SGATAVIGAHPHVLQGLQRHKNGIIAYSLGNFAFDMTVERSAALRLSVTAQGVQGYEWIPIVIGAFGQPRMADSEQAARILTALEYLSAQLNR
;
A
#
# COMPACT_ATOMS: atom_id res chain seq x y z
N SER A 1 -17.42 -17.77 -6.90
CA SER A 1 -16.56 -16.62 -7.26
C SER A 1 -16.20 -15.87 -5.99
N GLY A 2 -15.08 -15.13 -6.00
CA GLY A 2 -14.63 -14.28 -4.90
C GLY A 2 -14.09 -12.96 -5.43
N ALA A 3 -13.61 -12.07 -4.56
CA ALA A 3 -13.07 -10.77 -4.98
C ALA A 3 -11.73 -10.89 -5.71
N THR A 4 -11.52 -10.04 -6.71
CA THR A 4 -10.25 -9.90 -7.46
C THR A 4 -9.20 -9.08 -6.68
N ALA A 5 -9.65 -8.17 -5.81
CA ALA A 5 -8.79 -7.45 -4.89
C ALA A 5 -9.56 -7.15 -3.59
N VAL A 6 -8.87 -7.24 -2.46
CA VAL A 6 -9.36 -6.81 -1.15
C VAL A 6 -8.41 -5.73 -0.64
N ILE A 7 -8.94 -4.53 -0.39
CA ILE A 7 -8.18 -3.37 0.07
C ILE A 7 -8.65 -3.00 1.48
N GLY A 8 -7.83 -3.31 2.48
CA GLY A 8 -8.04 -2.98 3.87
C GLY A 8 -7.53 -1.57 4.22
N ALA A 9 -8.06 -1.05 5.31
CA ALA A 9 -7.74 0.25 5.90
C ALA A 9 -7.92 0.15 7.43
N HIS A 10 -7.81 1.28 8.13
CA HIS A 10 -7.98 1.47 9.59
C HIS A 10 -6.71 1.53 10.47
N PRO A 11 -5.66 0.70 10.32
CA PRO A 11 -4.57 0.72 11.30
C PRO A 11 -3.65 1.95 11.17
N HIS A 12 -3.90 2.85 10.20
CA HIS A 12 -3.12 4.06 9.89
C HIS A 12 -1.63 3.84 9.62
N VAL A 13 -1.16 2.59 9.63
CA VAL A 13 0.20 2.16 9.31
C VAL A 13 0.18 1.29 8.05
N LEU A 14 1.31 1.28 7.34
CA LEU A 14 1.50 0.42 6.18
C LEU A 14 1.46 -1.05 6.59
N GLN A 15 0.75 -1.87 5.83
CA GLN A 15 0.81 -3.32 5.90
C GLN A 15 1.08 -3.89 4.51
N GLY A 16 1.67 -5.09 4.48
CA GLY A 16 2.07 -5.73 3.24
C GLY A 16 0.90 -6.11 2.34
N LEU A 17 1.24 -6.50 1.12
CA LEU A 17 0.32 -7.08 0.15
C LEU A 17 0.59 -8.58 0.03
N GLN A 18 -0.50 -9.35 0.02
CA GLN A 18 -0.49 -10.78 -0.23
C GLN A 18 -1.07 -11.08 -1.61
N ARG A 19 -0.39 -11.94 -2.37
CA ARG A 19 -0.98 -12.58 -3.55
C ARG A 19 -1.86 -13.74 -3.08
N HIS A 20 -3.13 -13.70 -3.47
CA HIS A 20 -4.10 -14.73 -3.13
C HIS A 20 -4.79 -15.23 -4.39
N LYS A 21 -4.41 -16.42 -4.86
CA LYS A 21 -4.87 -16.97 -6.15
C LYS A 21 -4.57 -15.97 -7.29
N ASN A 22 -5.58 -15.59 -8.08
CA ASN A 22 -5.46 -14.62 -9.18
C ASN A 22 -5.74 -13.17 -8.72
N GLY A 23 -5.84 -12.94 -7.41
CA GLY A 23 -6.13 -11.65 -6.80
C GLY A 23 -5.08 -11.21 -5.79
N ILE A 24 -5.35 -10.10 -5.14
CA ILE A 24 -4.49 -9.53 -4.10
C ILE A 24 -5.28 -9.18 -2.85
N ILE A 25 -4.58 -9.13 -1.73
CA ILE A 25 -5.07 -8.59 -0.46
C ILE A 25 -4.04 -7.56 0.00
N ALA A 26 -4.40 -6.27 0.00
CA ALA A 26 -3.61 -5.22 0.62
C ALA A 26 -4.23 -4.92 1.99
N TYR A 27 -3.51 -5.17 3.09
CA TYR A 27 -4.12 -5.14 4.42
C TYR A 27 -4.31 -3.72 4.97
N SER A 28 -3.40 -2.79 4.65
CA SER A 28 -3.52 -1.37 4.96
C SER A 28 -2.56 -0.54 4.12
N LEU A 29 -3.07 0.59 3.63
CA LEU A 29 -2.31 1.56 2.82
C LEU A 29 -1.64 2.66 3.66
N GLY A 30 -1.81 2.61 4.99
CA GLY A 30 -1.30 3.64 5.89
C GLY A 30 -2.23 4.84 6.05
N ASN A 31 -1.66 5.97 6.42
CA ASN A 31 -2.39 7.20 6.70
C ASN A 31 -2.58 8.01 5.41
N PHE A 32 -3.79 8.26 4.89
CA PHE A 32 -3.94 9.01 3.61
C PHE A 32 -4.15 10.51 3.80
N ALA A 33 -5.05 10.92 4.70
CA ALA A 33 -5.35 12.33 4.95
C ALA A 33 -5.87 12.52 6.38
N PHE A 34 -5.00 12.32 7.37
CA PHE A 34 -5.29 12.59 8.78
C PHE A 34 -4.11 13.27 9.46
N ASP A 35 -4.41 14.12 10.46
CA ASP A 35 -3.47 14.88 11.28
C ASP A 35 -2.76 14.03 12.36
N MET A 36 -2.51 12.77 12.07
CA MET A 36 -1.78 11.86 12.95
C MET A 36 -0.27 11.97 12.72
N THR A 37 0.52 11.65 13.75
CA THR A 37 1.99 11.63 13.69
C THR A 37 2.58 10.51 12.81
N VAL A 38 1.73 9.69 12.16
CA VAL A 38 2.17 8.64 11.24
C VAL A 38 2.29 9.22 9.84
N GLU A 39 3.54 9.46 9.44
CA GLU A 39 3.84 10.13 8.17
C GLU A 39 3.81 9.20 6.96
N ARG A 40 4.00 7.89 7.13
CA ARG A 40 4.20 6.95 6.01
C ARG A 40 2.89 6.41 5.47
N SER A 41 2.73 6.49 4.16
CA SER A 41 1.55 6.07 3.44
C SER A 41 1.89 5.59 2.03
N ALA A 42 0.92 4.97 1.37
CA ALA A 42 1.02 4.66 -0.04
C ALA A 42 -0.34 4.70 -0.71
N ALA A 43 -0.37 5.10 -1.98
CA ALA A 43 -1.47 4.72 -2.86
C ALA A 43 -1.11 3.42 -3.58
N LEU A 44 -2.13 2.64 -3.91
CA LEU A 44 -1.96 1.38 -4.64
C LEU A 44 -2.60 1.51 -6.02
N ARG A 45 -1.80 1.34 -7.07
CA ARG A 45 -2.27 1.26 -8.46
C ARG A 45 -2.34 -0.19 -8.88
N LEU A 46 -3.46 -0.60 -9.46
CA LEU A 46 -3.71 -1.97 -9.92
C LEU A 46 -3.97 -2.01 -11.41
N SER A 47 -3.37 -2.99 -12.09
CA SER A 47 -3.69 -3.36 -13.46
C SER A 47 -4.57 -4.61 -13.43
N VAL A 48 -5.83 -4.49 -13.84
CA VAL A 48 -6.85 -5.55 -13.74
C VAL A 48 -7.41 -5.91 -15.11
N THR A 49 -7.53 -7.21 -15.39
CA THR A 49 -8.18 -7.76 -16.59
C THR A 49 -9.23 -8.80 -16.21
N ALA A 50 -9.91 -9.39 -17.19
CA ALA A 50 -10.81 -10.52 -16.97
C ALA A 50 -10.12 -11.75 -16.33
N GLN A 51 -8.79 -11.86 -16.45
CA GLN A 51 -7.98 -12.93 -15.87
C GLN A 51 -7.57 -12.66 -14.40
N GLY A 52 -7.84 -11.45 -13.87
CA GLY A 52 -7.49 -11.03 -12.52
C GLY A 52 -6.47 -9.88 -12.48
N VAL A 53 -5.75 -9.77 -11.37
CA VAL A 53 -4.74 -8.71 -11.17
C VAL A 53 -3.45 -9.08 -11.90
N GLN A 54 -3.10 -8.29 -12.92
CA GLN A 54 -1.90 -8.50 -13.75
C GLN A 54 -0.66 -7.87 -13.11
N GLY A 55 -0.84 -6.80 -12.35
CA GLY A 55 0.25 -6.10 -11.69
C GLY A 55 -0.25 -5.09 -10.68
N TYR A 56 0.67 -4.63 -9.84
CA TYR A 56 0.43 -3.55 -8.90
C TYR A 56 1.67 -2.68 -8.79
N GLU A 57 1.46 -1.42 -8.42
CA GLU A 57 2.51 -0.45 -8.14
C GLU A 57 2.16 0.26 -6.83
N TRP A 58 3.13 0.33 -5.93
CA TRP A 58 3.07 1.18 -4.75
C TRP A 58 3.50 2.59 -5.14
N ILE A 59 2.67 3.57 -4.81
CA ILE A 59 2.97 4.99 -4.97
C ILE A 59 3.24 5.55 -3.56
N PRO A 60 4.51 5.78 -3.18
CA PRO A 60 4.84 6.20 -1.83
C PRO A 60 4.35 7.63 -1.53
N ILE A 61 3.71 7.78 -0.38
CA ILE A 61 3.12 9.04 0.08
C ILE A 61 3.66 9.39 1.46
N VAL A 62 3.91 10.68 1.68
CA VAL A 62 4.20 11.24 2.99
C VAL A 62 3.07 12.17 3.39
N ILE A 63 2.62 12.05 4.64
CA ILE A 63 1.63 12.94 5.25
C ILE A 63 2.37 14.08 5.94
N GLY A 64 2.09 15.31 5.52
CA GLY A 64 2.65 16.51 6.11
C GLY A 64 2.08 16.78 7.51
N ALA A 65 2.71 17.71 8.24
CA ALA A 65 2.35 18.04 9.63
C ALA A 65 0.89 18.45 9.85
N PHE A 66 0.18 18.88 8.80
CA PHE A 66 -1.23 19.25 8.85
C PHE A 66 -2.13 18.25 8.12
N GLY A 67 -1.68 17.00 7.94
CA GLY A 67 -2.48 15.92 7.38
C GLY A 67 -2.58 15.88 5.85
N GLN A 68 -1.87 16.75 5.12
CA GLN A 68 -1.93 16.72 3.64
C GLN A 68 -1.02 15.63 3.07
N PRO A 69 -1.52 14.77 2.18
CA PRO A 69 -0.70 13.85 1.44
C PRO A 69 0.12 14.58 0.37
N ARG A 70 1.39 14.19 0.25
CA ARG A 70 2.23 14.51 -0.90
C ARG A 70 2.99 13.27 -1.35
N MET A 71 3.41 13.29 -2.62
CA MET A 71 4.34 12.28 -3.11
C MET A 71 5.63 12.32 -2.29
N ALA A 72 6.16 11.13 -2.00
CA ALA A 72 7.47 11.00 -1.37
C ALA A 72 8.58 11.45 -2.34
N ASP A 73 9.62 12.09 -1.83
CA ASP A 73 10.87 12.25 -2.58
C ASP A 73 11.61 10.90 -2.70
N SER A 74 12.72 10.87 -3.45
CA SER A 74 13.46 9.62 -3.73
C SER A 74 13.90 8.88 -2.47
N GLU A 75 14.31 9.61 -1.42
CA GLU A 75 14.82 9.01 -0.18
C GLU A 75 13.68 8.45 0.68
N GLN A 76 12.60 9.22 0.80
CA GLN A 76 11.37 8.79 1.47
C GLN A 76 10.73 7.59 0.75
N ALA A 77 10.68 7.63 -0.58
CA ALA A 77 10.14 6.56 -1.41
C ALA A 77 10.91 5.26 -1.19
N ALA A 78 12.24 5.30 -1.22
CA ALA A 78 13.07 4.11 -0.97
C ALA A 78 12.74 3.47 0.38
N ARG A 79 12.64 4.27 1.47
CA ARG A 79 12.28 3.76 2.80
C ARG A 79 10.90 3.11 2.84
N ILE A 80 9.89 3.74 2.23
CA ILE A 80 8.52 3.24 2.21
C ILE A 80 8.43 1.94 1.41
N LEU A 81 9.08 1.89 0.24
CA LEU A 81 9.09 0.72 -0.64
C LEU A 81 9.81 -0.46 0.02
N THR A 82 10.99 -0.24 0.61
CA THR A 82 11.70 -1.31 1.35
C THR A 82 10.86 -1.86 2.50
N ALA A 83 10.14 -0.99 3.23
CA ALA A 83 9.23 -1.44 4.29
C ALA A 83 8.06 -2.28 3.73
N LEU A 84 7.44 -1.84 2.64
CA LEU A 84 6.34 -2.56 1.99
C LEU A 84 6.78 -3.90 1.39
N GLU A 85 7.97 -3.96 0.79
CA GLU A 85 8.59 -5.20 0.29
C GLU A 85 8.82 -6.18 1.44
N TYR A 86 9.43 -5.72 2.53
CA TYR A 86 9.66 -6.54 3.72
C TYR A 86 8.35 -7.10 4.29
N LEU A 87 7.35 -6.23 4.51
CA LEU A 87 6.04 -6.61 5.04
C LEU A 87 5.30 -7.59 4.11
N SER A 88 5.39 -7.37 2.79
CA SER A 88 4.77 -8.26 1.80
C SER A 88 5.47 -9.61 1.74
N ALA A 89 6.79 -9.67 1.85
CA ALA A 89 7.54 -10.92 1.89
C ALA A 89 7.15 -11.81 3.08
N GLN A 90 6.77 -11.22 4.23
CA GLN A 90 6.28 -11.98 5.38
C GLN A 90 4.94 -12.70 5.10
N LEU A 91 4.11 -12.17 4.19
CA LEU A 91 2.77 -12.67 3.88
C LEU A 91 2.75 -13.71 2.75
N ASN A 92 3.81 -13.78 1.94
CA ASN A 92 3.91 -14.60 0.73
C ASN A 92 5.01 -15.68 0.84
N ARG A 93 5.26 -16.17 2.05
CA ARG A 93 6.16 -17.31 2.27
C ARG A 93 5.52 -18.62 1.83
#